data_AF-G1Q314-F1
#
_entry.id   AF-G1Q314-F1
#
_cell.length_a   1.000
_cell.length_b   1.000
_cell.length_c   1.000
_cell.angle_alpha   90.00
_cell.angle_beta   90.00
_cell.angle_gamma   90.00
#
_symmetry.space_group_name_H-M   'P 1'
#
loop_
_entity.id
_entity.type
_entity.pdbx_description
1 polymer ?
#
loop_
_entity_poly.entity_id
_entity_poly.type
_entity_poly.pdbx_seq_one_letter_code
_entity_poly.pdbx_strand_id
1 'polypeptide(L)'
;SIVSNGSLIRERWFVKYGQYLDILAISCDSFNEDVNVLIGRGQGKLNHVENLRKLRRWCREYRVAFKINSVINRFNVDEDMRTHIQELNPVRWKVFQCLLIDGENAGDGALREAERFVISKEEFQGFLDRHREVPCLVPECNDKMKDSYLILDEYMRFLNCREGRKDPSRSILDVGVQEAIKFSGFDEATFLKRGGKYAWSKADLQLDW
;
A
#
# COMPACT_ATOMS: atom_id res chain seq x y z
N SER A 1 -11.07 -5.72 -0.38
CA SER A 1 -10.10 -5.15 0.59
C SER A 1 -10.11 -3.63 0.53
N ILE A 2 -9.54 -2.95 1.54
CA ILE A 2 -9.35 -1.49 1.55
C ILE A 2 -7.88 -1.18 1.90
N VAL A 3 -7.30 -0.17 1.26
CA VAL A 3 -6.03 0.46 1.67
C VAL A 3 -6.35 1.85 2.22
N SER A 4 -5.87 2.19 3.41
CA SER A 4 -6.20 3.45 4.09
C SER A 4 -5.04 3.96 4.94
N ASN A 5 -5.00 5.27 5.23
CA ASN A 5 -4.13 5.82 6.28
C ASN A 5 -4.69 5.58 7.70
N GLY A 6 -5.92 5.10 7.82
CA GLY A 6 -6.56 4.73 9.09
C GLY A 6 -7.07 5.90 9.96
N SER A 7 -6.80 7.16 9.62
CA SER A 7 -7.06 8.29 10.53
C SER A 7 -8.55 8.54 10.80
N LEU A 8 -9.40 8.28 9.80
CA LEU A 8 -10.84 8.54 9.87
C LEU A 8 -11.68 7.29 10.16
N ILE A 9 -11.05 6.13 10.34
CA ILE A 9 -11.76 4.89 10.62
C ILE A 9 -12.28 4.94 12.07
N ARG A 10 -13.58 4.73 12.22
CA ARG A 10 -14.29 4.69 13.51
C ARG A 10 -14.85 3.29 13.73
N GLU A 11 -14.95 2.87 14.97
CA GLU A 11 -15.43 1.52 15.32
C GLU A 11 -16.82 1.21 14.77
N ARG A 12 -17.73 2.19 14.76
CA ARG A 12 -19.06 2.05 14.12
C ARG A 12 -19.01 1.54 12.67
N TRP A 13 -17.92 1.83 11.95
CA TRP A 13 -17.71 1.32 10.60
C TRP A 13 -17.43 -0.18 10.60
N PHE A 14 -16.63 -0.68 11.55
CA PHE A 14 -16.41 -2.11 11.74
C PHE A 14 -17.68 -2.84 12.17
N VAL A 15 -18.43 -2.29 13.12
CA VAL A 15 -19.72 -2.85 13.56
C VAL A 15 -20.66 -3.05 12.37
N LYS A 16 -20.73 -2.06 11.47
CA LYS A 16 -21.67 -2.09 10.35
C LYS A 16 -21.16 -2.90 9.14
N TYR A 17 -19.86 -2.78 8.83
CA TYR A 17 -19.31 -3.25 7.54
C TYR A 17 -18.16 -4.25 7.66
N GLY A 18 -17.61 -4.46 8.86
CA GLY A 18 -16.46 -5.35 9.09
C GLY A 18 -16.70 -6.79 8.63
N GLN A 19 -17.93 -7.28 8.78
CA GLN A 19 -18.30 -8.63 8.32
C GLN A 19 -18.06 -8.84 6.82
N TYR A 20 -18.24 -7.81 5.99
CA TYR A 20 -18.05 -7.87 4.52
C TYR A 20 -16.62 -7.57 4.08
N LEU A 21 -15.79 -7.01 4.97
CA LEU A 21 -14.42 -6.67 4.62
C LEU A 21 -13.51 -7.88 4.85
N ASP A 22 -12.86 -8.35 3.79
CA ASP A 22 -11.81 -9.38 3.90
C ASP A 22 -10.55 -8.84 4.57
N ILE A 23 -9.96 -7.79 3.97
CA ILE A 23 -8.64 -7.27 4.34
C ILE A 23 -8.70 -5.75 4.51
N LEU A 24 -8.24 -5.26 5.66
CA LEU A 24 -7.91 -3.86 5.89
C LEU A 24 -6.39 -3.68 5.89
N ALA A 25 -5.89 -2.94 4.90
CA ALA A 25 -4.50 -2.53 4.81
C ALA A 25 -4.33 -1.10 5.34
N ILE A 26 -3.49 -0.92 6.36
CA ILE A 26 -3.14 0.41 6.85
C ILE A 26 -1.74 0.79 6.36
N SER A 27 -1.63 1.97 5.76
CA SER A 27 -0.36 2.53 5.33
C SER A 27 0.38 3.15 6.52
N CYS A 28 1.51 2.56 6.89
CA CYS A 28 2.41 2.97 7.97
C CYS A 28 3.85 2.86 7.46
N ASP A 29 4.51 4.00 7.31
CA ASP A 29 5.86 4.06 6.73
C ASP A 29 6.95 4.04 7.81
N SER A 30 6.65 4.43 9.05
CA SER A 30 7.60 4.37 10.17
C SER A 30 6.90 4.09 11.49
N PHE A 31 7.60 3.44 12.41
CA PHE A 31 7.18 3.31 13.82
C PHE A 31 7.76 4.42 14.71
N ASN A 32 8.55 5.33 14.13
CA ASN A 32 8.94 6.59 14.74
C ASN A 32 7.96 7.70 14.30
N GLU A 33 7.28 8.32 15.26
CA GLU A 33 6.29 9.35 14.97
C GLU A 33 6.91 10.60 14.33
N ASP A 34 8.12 10.99 14.72
CA ASP A 34 8.81 12.13 14.13
C ASP A 34 9.10 11.91 12.65
N VAL A 35 9.46 10.67 12.27
CA VAL A 35 9.64 10.26 10.88
C VAL A 35 8.32 10.29 10.12
N ASN A 36 7.21 9.82 10.72
CA ASN A 36 5.88 9.96 10.10
C ASN A 36 5.49 11.42 9.88
N VAL A 37 5.80 12.31 10.81
CA VAL A 37 5.57 13.76 10.66
C VAL A 37 6.40 14.32 9.50
N LEU A 38 7.69 13.97 9.42
CA LEU A 38 8.58 14.38 8.33
C LEU A 38 8.09 13.90 6.95
N ILE A 39 7.54 12.68 6.88
CA ILE A 39 6.97 12.12 5.64
C ILE A 39 5.63 12.78 5.27
N GLY A 40 4.99 13.50 6.20
CA GLY A 40 3.67 14.11 6.00
C GLY A 40 2.51 13.18 6.32
N ARG A 41 2.76 12.13 7.13
CA ARG A 41 1.74 11.20 7.66
C ARG A 41 1.25 11.56 9.06
N GLY A 42 1.76 12.62 9.66
CA GLY A 42 1.29 13.11 10.97
C GLY A 42 -0.22 13.35 10.97
N GLN A 43 -0.93 12.81 11.97
CA GLN A 43 -2.39 12.92 12.08
C GLN A 43 -2.80 14.01 13.08
N GLY A 44 -2.13 15.17 13.01
CA GLY A 44 -2.31 16.25 13.97
C GLY A 44 -1.92 15.81 15.38
N LYS A 45 -2.88 15.77 16.32
CA LYS A 45 -2.65 15.32 17.70
C LYS A 45 -2.69 13.79 17.87
N LEU A 46 -3.13 13.05 16.85
CA LEU A 46 -3.23 11.59 16.91
C LEU A 46 -1.88 10.99 16.54
N ASN A 47 -1.31 10.21 17.46
CA ASN A 47 -0.13 9.40 17.17
C ASN A 47 -0.51 8.29 16.18
N HIS A 48 0.20 8.24 15.04
CA HIS A 48 -0.11 7.30 13.97
C HIS A 48 0.06 5.84 14.40
N VAL A 49 1.13 5.55 15.16
CA VAL A 49 1.45 4.20 15.63
C VAL A 49 0.44 3.69 16.66
N GLU A 50 -0.01 4.55 17.58
CA GLU A 50 -1.10 4.21 18.51
C GLU A 50 -2.41 3.92 17.76
N ASN A 51 -2.72 4.74 16.75
CA ASN A 51 -3.90 4.51 15.91
C ASN A 51 -3.80 3.20 15.13
N LEU A 52 -2.62 2.86 14.60
CA LEU A 52 -2.36 1.59 13.93
C LEU A 52 -2.63 0.39 14.86
N ARG A 53 -2.10 0.41 16.09
CA ARG A 53 -2.36 -0.63 17.10
C ARG A 53 -3.84 -0.74 17.45
N LYS A 54 -4.54 0.39 17.57
CA LYS A 54 -6.00 0.41 17.77
C LYS A 54 -6.74 -0.28 16.61
N LEU A 55 -6.40 0.05 15.37
CA LEU A 55 -7.01 -0.57 14.19
C LEU A 55 -6.70 -2.06 14.09
N ARG A 56 -5.50 -2.50 14.48
CA ARG A 56 -5.15 -3.92 14.59
C ARG A 56 -6.06 -4.66 15.58
N ARG A 57 -6.34 -4.05 16.75
CA ARG A 57 -7.26 -4.62 17.75
C ARG A 57 -8.68 -4.75 17.19
N TRP A 58 -9.20 -3.73 16.52
CA TRP A 58 -10.52 -3.82 15.87
C TRP A 58 -10.54 -4.87 14.74
N CYS A 59 -9.47 -4.99 13.94
CA CYS A 59 -9.40 -6.06 12.95
C CYS A 59 -9.52 -7.45 13.58
N ARG A 60 -8.91 -7.65 14.77
CA ARG A 60 -9.07 -8.89 15.54
C ARG A 60 -10.53 -9.09 15.98
N GLU A 61 -11.06 -8.12 16.73
CA GLU A 61 -12.40 -8.17 17.31
C GLU A 61 -13.51 -8.38 16.27
N TYR A 62 -13.41 -7.71 15.13
CA TYR A 62 -14.42 -7.75 14.06
C TYR A 62 -14.06 -8.71 12.93
N ARG A 63 -13.07 -9.58 13.13
CA ARG A 63 -12.77 -10.70 12.21
C ARG A 63 -12.46 -10.21 10.79
N VAL A 64 -11.49 -9.29 10.70
CA VAL A 64 -10.98 -8.70 9.46
C VAL A 64 -9.49 -8.97 9.39
N ALA A 65 -9.00 -9.46 8.25
CA ALA A 65 -7.58 -9.68 8.05
C ALA A 65 -6.83 -8.33 8.04
N PHE A 66 -5.79 -8.22 8.87
CA PHE A 66 -5.00 -7.00 8.99
C PHE A 66 -3.77 -7.05 8.10
N LYS A 67 -3.53 -5.98 7.34
CA LYS A 67 -2.38 -5.83 6.45
C LYS A 67 -1.69 -4.49 6.70
N ILE A 68 -0.37 -4.45 6.47
CA ILE A 68 0.41 -3.21 6.52
C ILE A 68 0.99 -2.92 5.13
N ASN A 69 1.01 -1.65 4.77
CA ASN A 69 1.72 -1.13 3.60
C ASN A 69 2.76 -0.11 4.07
N SER A 70 3.99 -0.21 3.58
CA SER A 70 5.06 0.74 3.91
C SER A 70 5.77 1.19 2.65
N VAL A 71 5.94 2.49 2.48
CA VAL A 71 6.79 3.09 1.45
C VAL A 71 8.16 3.37 2.05
N ILE A 72 9.17 2.64 1.58
CA ILE A 72 10.56 2.82 1.97
C ILE A 72 11.15 3.97 1.16
N ASN A 73 11.67 4.93 1.89
CA ASN A 73 12.12 6.22 1.41
C ASN A 73 13.34 6.68 2.22
N ARG A 74 13.89 7.84 1.85
CA ARG A 74 15.11 8.40 2.46
C ARG A 74 15.09 8.47 3.99
N PHE A 75 13.92 8.65 4.60
CA PHE A 75 13.80 8.89 6.04
C PHE A 75 13.62 7.62 6.89
N ASN A 76 13.30 6.48 6.27
CA ASN A 76 13.05 5.21 6.99
C ASN A 76 13.88 4.03 6.46
N VAL A 77 14.76 4.24 5.48
CA VAL A 77 15.54 3.17 4.84
C VAL A 77 16.47 2.44 5.81
N ASP A 78 16.90 3.12 6.88
CA ASP A 78 17.75 2.54 7.93
C ASP A 78 16.95 1.98 9.12
N GLU A 79 15.62 2.12 9.13
CA GLU A 79 14.77 1.68 10.24
C GLU A 79 14.72 0.14 10.32
N ASP A 80 14.75 -0.38 11.56
CA ASP A 80 14.44 -1.77 11.86
C ASP A 80 13.01 -1.86 12.41
N MET A 81 12.11 -2.41 11.61
CA MET A 81 10.69 -2.53 11.91
C MET A 81 10.31 -3.93 12.40
N ARG A 82 11.26 -4.87 12.53
CA ARG A 82 10.98 -6.29 12.79
C ARG A 82 10.10 -6.50 14.01
N THR A 83 10.48 -5.92 15.15
CA THR A 83 9.75 -6.07 16.42
C THR A 83 8.30 -5.58 16.30
N HIS A 84 8.08 -4.45 15.65
CA HIS A 84 6.74 -3.88 15.50
C HIS A 84 5.86 -4.64 14.52
N ILE A 85 6.44 -5.11 13.40
CA ILE A 85 5.69 -5.92 12.45
C ILE A 85 5.34 -7.29 13.06
N GLN A 86 6.25 -7.89 13.82
CA GLN A 86 6.00 -9.13 14.57
C GLN A 86 4.90 -8.93 15.63
N GLU A 87 4.95 -7.83 16.40
CA GLU A 87 3.92 -7.46 17.39
C GLU A 87 2.53 -7.33 16.74
N LEU A 88 2.46 -6.67 15.59
CA LEU A 88 1.19 -6.43 14.89
C LEU A 88 0.69 -7.66 14.14
N ASN A 89 1.57 -8.63 13.83
CA ASN A 89 1.29 -9.87 13.13
C ASN A 89 0.31 -9.69 11.94
N PRO A 90 0.66 -8.87 10.92
CA PRO A 90 -0.20 -8.71 9.76
C PRO A 90 -0.13 -9.95 8.86
N VAL A 91 -1.24 -10.24 8.18
CA VAL A 91 -1.34 -11.36 7.21
C VAL A 91 -0.46 -11.13 5.99
N ARG A 92 -0.12 -9.85 5.73
CA ARG A 92 0.71 -9.40 4.63
C ARG A 92 1.31 -8.05 4.99
N TRP A 93 2.59 -7.87 4.71
CA TRP A 93 3.28 -6.59 4.78
C TRP A 93 3.83 -6.26 3.40
N LYS A 94 3.21 -5.28 2.72
CA LYS A 94 3.72 -4.81 1.43
C LYS A 94 4.77 -3.74 1.68
N VAL A 95 5.96 -3.98 1.13
CA VAL A 95 7.11 -3.09 1.26
C VAL A 95 7.42 -2.54 -0.12
N PHE A 96 7.17 -1.25 -0.30
CA PHE A 96 7.27 -0.53 -1.56
C PHE A 96 8.56 0.29 -1.58
N GLN A 97 9.30 0.26 -2.68
CA GLN A 97 10.29 1.31 -2.95
C GLN A 97 9.56 2.60 -3.32
N CYS A 98 10.06 3.77 -2.87
CA CYS A 98 9.52 5.06 -3.29
C CYS A 98 9.58 5.20 -4.82
N LEU A 99 8.41 5.43 -5.44
CA LEU A 99 8.23 5.53 -6.88
C LEU A 99 7.92 6.98 -7.27
N LEU A 100 8.60 7.48 -8.29
CA LEU A 100 8.27 8.74 -8.96
C LEU A 100 7.27 8.48 -10.07
N ILE A 101 6.24 9.33 -10.14
CA ILE A 101 5.19 9.34 -11.15
C ILE A 101 5.04 10.79 -11.59
N ASP A 102 5.32 11.02 -12.87
CA ASP A 102 5.23 12.32 -13.52
C ASP A 102 3.78 12.84 -13.51
N GLY A 103 3.61 14.11 -13.14
CA GLY A 103 2.30 14.76 -12.95
C GLY A 103 1.61 14.46 -11.61
N GLU A 104 2.14 13.55 -10.79
CA GLU A 104 1.58 13.22 -9.48
C GLU A 104 2.48 13.69 -8.34
N ASN A 105 3.74 13.24 -8.37
CA ASN A 105 4.73 13.52 -7.33
C ASN A 105 6.13 13.85 -7.88
N ALA A 106 6.23 14.07 -9.18
CA ALA A 106 7.43 14.49 -9.89
C ALA A 106 7.03 15.29 -11.14
N GLY A 107 7.93 16.14 -11.62
CA GLY A 107 7.74 16.89 -12.87
C GLY A 107 6.84 18.13 -12.76
N ASP A 108 6.75 18.87 -13.86
CA ASP A 108 6.06 20.16 -13.92
C ASP A 108 4.55 19.99 -13.73
N GLY A 109 3.98 20.73 -12.78
CA GLY A 109 2.55 20.70 -12.47
C GLY A 109 2.13 19.63 -11.44
N ALA A 110 3.06 18.84 -10.91
CA ALA A 110 2.77 17.92 -9.81
C ALA A 110 2.48 18.68 -8.50
N LEU A 111 1.55 18.15 -7.69
CA LEU A 111 1.20 18.74 -6.39
C LEU A 111 2.21 18.39 -5.28
N ARG A 112 3.14 17.48 -5.55
CA ARG A 112 4.11 16.93 -4.59
C ARG A 112 5.47 16.78 -5.27
N GLU A 113 6.52 16.81 -4.47
CA GLU A 113 7.92 16.63 -4.88
C GLU A 113 8.50 15.44 -4.10
N ALA A 114 8.49 14.27 -4.74
CA ALA A 114 8.92 13.01 -4.15
C ALA A 114 10.42 12.73 -4.33
N GLU A 115 11.14 13.54 -5.11
CA GLU A 115 12.56 13.36 -5.45
C GLU A 115 13.43 13.25 -4.20
N ARG A 116 13.14 14.07 -3.17
CA ARG A 116 13.85 14.04 -1.87
C ARG A 116 13.63 12.76 -1.05
N PHE A 117 12.62 11.97 -1.40
CA PHE A 117 12.27 10.71 -0.72
C PHE A 117 12.89 9.49 -1.39
N VAL A 118 13.45 9.63 -2.60
CA VAL A 118 13.94 8.51 -3.40
C VAL A 118 15.16 7.85 -2.76
N ILE A 119 15.19 6.53 -2.90
CA ILE A 119 16.29 5.66 -2.50
C ILE A 119 16.74 4.78 -3.67
N SER A 120 18.01 4.40 -3.67
CA SER A 120 18.57 3.49 -4.68
C SER A 120 18.00 2.07 -4.53
N LYS A 121 18.24 1.23 -5.54
CA LYS A 121 17.85 -0.19 -5.48
C LYS A 121 18.65 -0.94 -4.41
N GLU A 122 19.91 -0.56 -4.23
CA GLU A 122 20.84 -1.12 -3.24
C GLU A 122 20.40 -0.76 -1.82
N GLU A 123 20.03 0.50 -1.59
CA GLU A 123 19.47 0.96 -0.31
C GLU A 123 18.17 0.21 0.02
N PHE A 124 17.28 0.05 -0.95
CA PHE A 124 16.06 -0.74 -0.78
C PHE A 124 16.38 -2.22 -0.48
N GLN A 125 17.34 -2.83 -1.18
CA GLN A 125 17.76 -4.19 -0.92
C GLN A 125 18.33 -4.35 0.50
N GLY A 126 19.11 -3.38 0.99
CA GLY A 126 19.58 -3.36 2.38
C GLY A 126 18.44 -3.36 3.40
N PHE A 127 17.35 -2.62 3.14
CA PHE A 127 16.13 -2.70 3.96
C PHE A 127 15.51 -4.10 3.92
N LEU A 128 15.41 -4.72 2.73
CA LEU A 128 14.85 -6.06 2.59
C LEU A 128 15.67 -7.12 3.33
N ASP A 129 17.00 -7.07 3.22
CA ASP A 129 17.91 -8.01 3.87
C ASP A 129 17.81 -7.92 5.39
N ARG A 130 17.66 -6.71 5.94
CA ARG A 130 17.41 -6.47 7.37
C ARG A 130 16.13 -7.14 7.87
N HIS A 131 15.11 -7.24 7.02
CA HIS A 131 13.78 -7.76 7.36
C HIS A 131 13.48 -9.14 6.77
N ARG A 132 14.49 -9.85 6.25
CA ARG A 132 14.33 -11.16 5.58
C ARG A 132 13.62 -12.24 6.41
N GLU A 133 13.68 -12.12 7.73
CA GLU A 133 13.06 -13.05 8.67
C GLU A 133 11.57 -12.79 8.90
N VAL A 134 11.00 -11.70 8.35
CA VAL A 134 9.58 -11.37 8.47
C VAL A 134 8.80 -12.11 7.39
N PRO A 135 8.03 -13.17 7.72
CA PRO A 135 7.49 -14.10 6.70
C PRO A 135 6.40 -13.47 5.83
N CYS A 136 5.68 -12.48 6.36
CA CYS A 136 4.60 -11.82 5.65
C CYS A 136 5.07 -10.66 4.74
N LEU A 137 6.38 -10.38 4.70
CA LEU A 137 6.97 -9.35 3.86
C LEU A 137 6.81 -9.70 2.38
N VAL A 138 6.35 -8.73 1.59
CA VAL A 138 6.22 -8.85 0.14
C VAL A 138 6.82 -7.63 -0.53
N PRO A 139 7.99 -7.76 -1.17
CA PRO A 139 8.72 -6.61 -1.71
C PRO A 139 8.19 -6.21 -3.09
N GLU A 140 8.06 -4.90 -3.31
CA GLU A 140 7.69 -4.28 -4.57
C GLU A 140 8.66 -3.13 -4.89
N CYS A 141 9.73 -3.45 -5.62
CA CYS A 141 10.60 -2.43 -6.22
C CYS A 141 9.90 -1.73 -7.39
N ASN A 142 10.43 -0.58 -7.82
CA ASN A 142 9.83 0.25 -8.86
C ASN A 142 9.56 -0.53 -10.16
N ASP A 143 10.50 -1.38 -10.58
CA ASP A 143 10.38 -2.23 -11.78
C ASP A 143 9.17 -3.18 -11.71
N LYS A 144 8.76 -3.61 -10.51
CA LYS A 144 7.63 -4.53 -10.29
C LYS A 144 6.31 -3.79 -10.10
N MET A 145 6.31 -2.53 -9.67
CA MET A 145 5.11 -1.81 -9.27
C MET A 145 4.40 -1.13 -10.45
N LYS A 146 5.19 -0.54 -11.36
CA LYS A 146 4.71 0.43 -12.36
C LYS A 146 3.49 -0.07 -13.14
N ASP A 147 3.57 -1.26 -13.75
CA ASP A 147 2.56 -1.72 -14.72
C ASP A 147 1.76 -2.95 -14.26
N SER A 148 1.93 -3.36 -13.01
CA SER A 148 1.40 -4.63 -12.51
C SER A 148 0.08 -4.50 -11.72
N TYR A 149 -0.58 -3.35 -11.84
CA TYR A 149 -1.89 -3.07 -11.23
C TYR A 149 -2.87 -2.64 -12.31
N LEU A 150 -4.11 -3.14 -12.22
CA LEU A 150 -5.24 -2.49 -12.85
C LEU A 150 -5.74 -1.39 -11.91
N ILE A 151 -5.57 -0.13 -12.31
CA ILE A 151 -5.95 1.04 -11.52
C ILE A 151 -7.14 1.70 -12.21
N LEU A 152 -8.25 1.85 -11.51
CA LEU A 152 -9.36 2.69 -11.94
C LEU A 152 -9.30 4.01 -11.16
N ASP A 153 -9.39 5.12 -11.88
CA ASP A 153 -9.52 6.45 -11.28
C ASP A 153 -10.95 6.74 -10.83
N GLU A 154 -11.16 7.95 -10.32
CA GLU A 154 -12.46 8.44 -9.84
C GLU A 154 -13.55 8.53 -10.92
N TYR A 155 -13.17 8.54 -12.21
CA TYR A 155 -14.09 8.49 -13.35
C TYR A 155 -14.26 7.07 -13.91
N MET A 156 -13.72 6.07 -13.21
CA MET A 156 -13.68 4.67 -13.63
C MET A 156 -12.98 4.47 -14.98
N ARG A 157 -11.86 5.18 -15.20
CA ARG A 157 -10.95 5.01 -16.33
C ARG A 157 -9.74 4.21 -15.88
N PHE A 158 -9.25 3.29 -16.72
CA PHE A 158 -8.00 2.60 -16.42
C PHE A 158 -6.83 3.58 -16.54
N LEU A 159 -5.93 3.60 -15.56
CA LEU A 159 -4.71 4.40 -15.60
C LEU A 159 -3.54 3.56 -16.10
N ASN A 160 -2.98 3.95 -17.24
CA ASN A 160 -1.78 3.36 -17.81
C ASN A 160 -0.55 4.03 -17.22
N CYS A 161 0.34 3.21 -16.67
CA CYS A 161 1.54 3.68 -15.97
C CYS A 161 2.84 3.51 -16.76
N ARG A 162 2.82 2.91 -17.96
CA ARG A 162 4.04 2.43 -18.67
C ARG A 162 5.07 3.53 -18.92
N GLU A 163 4.59 4.73 -19.25
CA GLU A 163 5.44 5.88 -19.55
C GLU A 163 5.86 6.67 -18.31
N GLY A 164 5.47 6.25 -17.10
CA GLY A 164 5.82 6.97 -15.86
C GLY A 164 4.84 8.06 -15.46
N ARG A 165 3.77 8.24 -16.24
CA ARG A 165 2.58 9.05 -15.90
C ARG A 165 1.40 8.12 -15.60
N LYS A 166 0.26 8.69 -15.19
CA LYS A 166 -1.03 7.97 -15.12
C LYS A 166 -1.93 8.43 -16.26
N ASP A 167 -1.80 7.80 -17.41
CA ASP A 167 -2.56 8.16 -18.60
C ASP A 167 -3.93 7.45 -18.62
N PRO A 168 -5.06 8.18 -18.56
CA PRO A 168 -6.38 7.56 -18.44
C PRO A 168 -6.92 7.03 -19.77
N SER A 169 -7.55 5.85 -19.73
CA SER A 169 -8.40 5.33 -20.80
C SER A 169 -9.73 6.10 -20.91
N ARG A 170 -10.61 5.67 -21.81
CA ARG A 170 -12.05 6.01 -21.69
C ARG A 170 -12.69 5.31 -20.49
N SER A 171 -13.77 5.86 -19.95
CA SER A 171 -14.44 5.29 -18.78
C SER A 171 -15.10 3.95 -19.12
N ILE A 172 -15.03 2.99 -18.21
CA ILE A 172 -15.78 1.73 -18.35
C ILE A 172 -17.30 1.97 -18.40
N LEU A 173 -17.77 3.10 -17.88
CA LEU A 173 -19.18 3.49 -17.91
C LEU A 173 -19.63 3.93 -19.31
N ASP A 174 -18.69 4.36 -20.17
CA ASP A 174 -18.98 4.84 -21.51
C ASP A 174 -18.75 3.77 -22.59
N VAL A 175 -17.67 2.98 -22.45
CA VAL A 175 -17.24 2.02 -23.48
C VAL A 175 -17.25 0.56 -23.03
N GLY A 176 -17.61 0.31 -21.77
CA GLY A 176 -17.51 -1.01 -21.17
C GLY A 176 -16.07 -1.41 -20.83
N VAL A 177 -15.95 -2.45 -19.99
CA VAL A 177 -14.66 -2.92 -19.47
C VAL A 177 -13.74 -3.42 -20.59
N GLN A 178 -14.27 -4.20 -21.53
CA GLN A 178 -13.48 -4.83 -22.59
C GLN A 178 -12.77 -3.82 -23.49
N GLU A 179 -13.39 -2.68 -23.78
CA GLU A 179 -12.75 -1.64 -24.59
C GLU A 179 -11.79 -0.79 -23.77
N ALA A 180 -12.17 -0.39 -22.56
CA ALA A 180 -11.31 0.43 -21.71
C ALA A 180 -10.01 -0.30 -21.31
N ILE A 181 -10.09 -1.59 -20.97
CA ILE A 181 -8.94 -2.35 -20.42
C ILE A 181 -7.80 -2.54 -21.41
N LYS A 182 -8.08 -2.49 -22.72
CA LYS A 182 -7.06 -2.55 -23.79
C LYS A 182 -6.01 -1.45 -23.65
N PHE A 183 -6.39 -0.33 -23.04
CA PHE A 183 -5.53 0.85 -22.84
C PHE A 183 -4.94 0.93 -21.44
N SER A 184 -5.19 -0.05 -20.57
CA SER A 184 -4.74 -0.04 -19.16
C SER A 184 -3.22 -0.13 -18.97
N GLY A 185 -2.49 -0.59 -19.98
CA GLY A 185 -1.05 -0.85 -19.85
C GLY A 185 -0.69 -2.02 -18.91
N PHE A 186 -1.67 -2.79 -18.43
CA PHE A 186 -1.46 -3.85 -17.45
C PHE A 186 -0.53 -4.96 -17.95
N ASP A 187 0.42 -5.36 -17.10
CA ASP A 187 1.30 -6.50 -17.26
C ASP A 187 0.89 -7.63 -16.29
N GLU A 188 0.14 -8.59 -16.83
CA GLU A 188 -0.34 -9.76 -16.08
C GLU A 188 0.81 -10.64 -15.59
N ALA A 189 1.88 -10.80 -16.38
CA ALA A 189 3.01 -11.63 -16.00
C ALA A 189 3.74 -11.04 -14.78
N THR A 190 3.95 -9.72 -14.77
CA THR A 190 4.52 -9.02 -13.61
C THR A 190 3.58 -9.05 -12.41
N PHE A 191 2.26 -8.92 -12.60
CA PHE A 191 1.26 -9.08 -11.53
C PHE A 191 1.35 -10.45 -10.85
N LEU A 192 1.47 -11.53 -11.62
CA LEU A 192 1.62 -12.88 -11.07
C LEU A 192 2.98 -13.04 -10.38
N LYS A 193 4.07 -12.56 -11.01
CA LYS A 193 5.44 -12.64 -10.47
C LYS A 193 5.60 -11.94 -9.11
N ARG A 194 4.87 -10.85 -8.86
CA ARG A 194 4.88 -10.14 -7.56
C ARG A 194 3.91 -10.71 -6.51
N GLY A 195 3.29 -11.85 -6.78
CA GLY A 195 2.30 -12.47 -5.89
C GLY A 195 1.01 -11.65 -5.78
N GLY A 196 0.55 -11.10 -6.91
CA GLY A 196 -0.73 -10.38 -7.00
C GLY A 196 -1.94 -11.30 -6.79
N LYS A 197 -1.80 -12.58 -7.15
CA LYS A 197 -2.75 -13.66 -6.82
C LYS A 197 -2.30 -14.38 -5.54
N TYR A 198 -3.13 -14.36 -4.51
CA TYR A 198 -2.90 -15.00 -3.21
C TYR A 198 -4.25 -15.30 -2.54
N ALA A 199 -4.27 -16.08 -1.46
CA ALA A 199 -5.46 -16.24 -0.64
C ALA A 199 -5.86 -14.87 -0.06
N TRP A 200 -6.88 -14.25 -0.64
CA TRP A 200 -7.28 -12.86 -0.33
C TRP A 200 -8.65 -12.77 0.34
N SER A 201 -9.40 -13.87 0.37
CA SER A 201 -10.67 -13.96 1.10
C SER A 201 -10.35 -14.33 2.55
N LYS A 202 -10.91 -13.62 3.52
CA LYS A 202 -10.62 -13.91 4.94
C LYS A 202 -11.10 -15.31 5.38
N ALA A 203 -12.05 -15.89 4.64
CA ALA A 203 -12.52 -17.26 4.85
C ALA A 203 -11.46 -18.32 4.49
N ASP A 204 -10.54 -18.01 3.58
CA ASP A 204 -9.47 -18.90 3.11
C ASP A 204 -8.16 -18.69 3.88
N LEU A 205 -8.09 -17.64 4.71
CA LEU A 205 -6.91 -17.31 5.50
C LEU A 205 -6.97 -18.04 6.84
N GLN A 206 -5.86 -18.69 7.21
CA GLN A 206 -5.69 -19.24 8.55
C GLN A 206 -5.37 -18.11 9.51
N LEU A 207 -6.42 -17.47 9.99
CA LEU A 207 -6.31 -16.37 10.91
C LEU A 207 -6.84 -16.80 12.25
N ASP A 208 -5.94 -16.69 13.21
CA ASP A 208 -6.14 -16.68 14.63
C ASP A 208 -6.78 -15.36 15.11
N TRP A 209 -7.24 -14.49 14.19
CA TRP A 209 -7.98 -13.28 14.54
C TRP A 209 -9.15 -13.61 15.48
#